data_AF-A0A0S4KL85-F1
#
_entry.id   AF-A0A0S4KL85-F1
#
_cell.length_a   1.000
_cell.length_b   1.000
_cell.length_c   1.000
_cell.angle_alpha   90.00
_cell.angle_beta   90.00
_cell.angle_gamma   90.00
#
_symmetry.space_group_name_H-M   'P 1'
#
loop_
_entity.id
_entity.type
_entity.pdbx_description
1 polymer ?
#
loop_
_entity_poly.entity_id
_entity_poly.type
_entity_poly.pdbx_seq_one_letter_code
_entity_poly.pdbx_strand_id
1 'polypeptide(L)'
;IDYLLREASTASSGTQALRAIIQTGLLTDVTQYHSIASRNLADALYKLSIEACIMSRQTDEALVVAQRWSKLCPLLFGVESKQNCRASKHLLNALVLSRGSKSEQAAAARTQLRLCEAVFGKRHVKTASALSE
;
A
#
# COMPACT_ATOMS: atom_id res chain seq x y z
N ILE A 1 4.34 16.53 -9.94
CA ILE A 1 3.61 16.63 -8.66
C ILE A 1 2.39 17.54 -8.81
N ASP A 2 2.55 18.76 -9.33
CA ASP A 2 1.40 19.67 -9.56
C ASP A 2 0.33 19.14 -10.51
N TYR A 3 0.72 18.38 -11.54
CA TYR A 3 -0.23 17.66 -12.40
C TYR A 3 -1.05 16.61 -11.63
N LEU A 4 -0.39 15.84 -10.76
CA LEU A 4 -1.00 14.79 -9.94
C LEU A 4 -1.92 15.38 -8.87
N LEU A 5 -1.53 16.53 -8.29
CA LEU A 5 -2.35 17.28 -7.34
C LEU A 5 -3.58 17.91 -8.03
N ARG A 6 -3.42 18.42 -9.26
CA ARG A 6 -4.55 18.92 -10.07
C ARG A 6 -5.55 17.83 -10.40
N GLU A 7 -5.10 16.68 -10.92
CA GLU A 7 -6.03 15.59 -11.23
C GLU A 7 -6.66 14.95 -9.99
N ALA A 8 -5.92 14.83 -8.88
CA ALA A 8 -6.50 14.35 -7.62
C ALA A 8 -7.57 15.31 -7.05
N SER A 9 -7.41 16.63 -7.28
CA SER A 9 -8.34 17.66 -6.80
C SER A 9 -9.61 17.81 -7.64
N THR A 10 -9.62 17.35 -8.90
CA THR A 10 -10.77 17.45 -9.81
C THR A 10 -11.52 16.13 -10.01
N ALA A 11 -11.04 15.03 -9.43
CA ALA A 11 -11.58 13.70 -9.68
C ALA A 11 -12.89 13.43 -8.92
N SER A 12 -14.01 13.43 -9.65
CA SER A 12 -15.29 12.86 -9.21
C SER A 12 -15.36 11.33 -9.32
N SER A 13 -14.25 10.66 -9.62
CA SER A 13 -14.14 9.21 -9.48
C SER A 13 -12.70 8.82 -9.15
N GLY A 14 -12.49 8.16 -8.01
CA GLY A 14 -11.17 7.69 -7.57
C GLY A 14 -10.47 6.79 -8.60
N THR A 15 -11.22 6.25 -9.57
CA THR A 15 -10.73 5.43 -10.69
C THR A 15 -9.88 6.21 -11.71
N GLN A 16 -10.05 7.52 -11.90
CA GLN A 16 -9.23 8.29 -12.86
C GLN A 16 -7.87 8.70 -12.30
N ALA A 17 -7.79 9.10 -11.03
CA ALA A 17 -6.52 9.35 -10.35
C ALA A 17 -5.68 8.06 -10.25
N LEU A 18 -6.34 6.92 -9.99
CA LEU A 18 -5.74 5.59 -10.06
C LEU A 18 -5.19 5.27 -11.46
N ARG A 19 -5.98 5.61 -12.49
CA ARG A 19 -5.61 5.41 -13.89
C ARG A 19 -4.43 6.29 -14.28
N ALA A 20 -4.35 7.53 -13.80
CA ALA A 20 -3.21 8.42 -14.01
C ALA A 20 -1.94 7.92 -13.29
N ILE A 21 -2.05 7.45 -12.05
CA ILE A 21 -0.95 6.81 -11.32
C ILE A 21 -0.42 5.58 -12.08
N ILE A 22 -1.31 4.77 -12.65
CA ILE A 22 -0.96 3.57 -13.42
C ILE A 22 -0.43 3.92 -14.83
N GLN A 23 -1.02 4.88 -15.54
CA GLN A 23 -0.70 5.24 -16.93
C GLN A 23 0.57 6.09 -17.06
N THR A 24 0.89 6.93 -16.08
CA THR A 24 2.04 7.85 -16.16
C THR A 24 3.38 7.17 -15.84
N GLY A 25 3.39 5.90 -15.44
CA GLY A 25 4.64 5.20 -15.13
C GLY A 25 5.40 5.77 -13.94
N LEU A 26 4.76 6.55 -13.07
CA LEU A 26 5.35 7.15 -11.87
C LEU A 26 5.87 6.13 -10.82
N LEU A 27 5.78 4.83 -11.13
CA LEU A 27 5.75 3.72 -10.18
C LEU A 27 6.91 2.72 -10.33
N THR A 28 7.94 3.04 -11.11
CA THR A 28 9.07 2.12 -11.33
C THR A 28 10.41 2.64 -10.82
N ASP A 29 10.55 3.95 -10.59
CA ASP A 29 11.83 4.56 -10.28
C ASP A 29 11.81 5.28 -8.92
N VAL A 30 12.46 4.66 -7.95
CA VAL A 30 12.67 5.22 -6.60
C VAL A 30 13.40 6.56 -6.62
N THR A 31 14.21 6.83 -7.64
CA THR A 31 15.01 8.07 -7.74
C THR A 31 14.14 9.33 -7.90
N GLN A 32 12.88 9.17 -8.31
CA GLN A 32 11.92 10.28 -8.43
C GLN A 32 11.42 10.80 -7.06
N TYR A 33 11.67 10.07 -5.97
CA TYR A 33 11.18 10.39 -4.63
C TYR A 33 12.26 10.98 -3.71
N HIS A 34 12.87 12.07 -4.19
CA HIS A 34 14.04 12.69 -3.55
C HIS A 34 13.72 13.44 -2.24
N SER A 35 12.46 13.80 -1.96
CA SER A 35 12.09 14.54 -0.74
C SER A 35 11.17 13.72 0.18
N ILE A 36 11.17 14.04 1.47
CA ILE A 36 10.20 13.47 2.43
C ILE A 36 8.77 13.78 1.98
N ALA A 37 8.53 14.97 1.42
CA ALA A 37 7.24 15.37 0.90
C ALA A 37 6.77 14.49 -0.27
N SER A 38 7.65 14.19 -1.24
CA SER A 38 7.28 13.33 -2.37
C SER A 38 7.05 11.88 -1.94
N ARG A 39 7.82 11.37 -0.97
CA ARG A 39 7.60 10.03 -0.38
C ARG A 39 6.26 9.95 0.36
N ASN A 40 5.95 10.92 1.21
CA ASN A 40 4.68 10.95 1.96
C ASN A 40 3.48 11.10 1.02
N LEU A 41 3.62 11.89 -0.05
CA LEU A 41 2.58 11.99 -1.09
C LEU A 41 2.36 10.64 -1.78
N ALA A 42 3.43 9.90 -2.09
CA ALA A 42 3.32 8.55 -2.66
C ALA A 42 2.57 7.60 -1.71
N ASP A 43 2.94 7.57 -0.42
CA ASP A 43 2.25 6.73 0.60
C ASP A 43 0.74 7.03 0.64
N ALA A 44 0.37 8.31 0.65
CA ALA A 44 -1.02 8.74 0.66
C ALA A 44 -1.77 8.30 -0.61
N LEU A 45 -1.18 8.50 -1.79
CA LEU A 45 -1.79 8.15 -3.07
C LEU A 45 -1.99 6.64 -3.20
N TYR A 46 -1.01 5.82 -2.79
CA TYR A 46 -1.14 4.37 -2.81
C TYR A 46 -2.21 3.87 -1.84
N LYS A 47 -2.25 4.41 -0.62
CA LYS A 47 -3.28 4.06 0.35
C LYS A 47 -4.68 4.35 -0.20
N LEU A 48 -4.93 5.59 -0.65
CA LEU A 48 -6.22 6.00 -1.19
C LEU A 48 -6.62 5.16 -2.40
N SER A 49 -5.64 4.81 -3.25
CA SER A 49 -5.87 3.97 -4.42
C SER A 49 -6.38 2.57 -4.06
N ILE A 50 -5.71 1.90 -3.11
CA ILE A 50 -6.11 0.57 -2.64
C ILE A 50 -7.52 0.63 -2.04
N GLU A 51 -7.78 1.62 -1.18
CA GLU A 51 -9.08 1.81 -0.53
C GLU A 51 -10.19 2.10 -1.57
N ALA A 52 -9.94 2.96 -2.55
CA ALA A 52 -10.90 3.27 -3.61
C ALA A 52 -11.26 2.05 -4.46
N CYS A 53 -10.26 1.23 -4.83
CA CYS A 53 -10.49 -0.03 -5.54
C CYS A 53 -11.35 -0.99 -4.72
N ILE A 54 -11.03 -1.18 -3.43
CA ILE A 54 -11.80 -2.04 -2.52
C ILE A 54 -13.26 -1.57 -2.42
N MET A 55 -13.47 -0.27 -2.18
CA MET A 55 -14.81 0.32 -2.08
C MET A 55 -15.62 0.19 -3.38
N SER A 56 -14.94 0.19 -4.52
CA SER A 56 -15.52 0.01 -5.85
C SER A 56 -15.67 -1.47 -6.24
N ARG A 57 -15.41 -2.42 -5.32
CA ARG A 57 -15.40 -3.87 -5.55
C ARG A 57 -14.42 -4.34 -6.64
N GLN A 58 -13.41 -3.53 -6.95
CA GLN A 58 -12.31 -3.82 -7.86
C GLN A 58 -11.17 -4.48 -7.07
N THR A 59 -11.40 -5.69 -6.57
CA THR A 59 -10.48 -6.35 -5.63
C THR A 59 -9.19 -6.81 -6.29
N ASP A 60 -9.21 -7.14 -7.57
CA ASP A 60 -8.03 -7.57 -8.31
C ASP A 60 -7.11 -6.37 -8.60
N GLU A 61 -7.69 -5.22 -8.94
CA GLU A 61 -6.97 -3.96 -9.08
C GLU A 61 -6.37 -3.52 -7.74
N ALA A 62 -7.13 -3.64 -6.64
CA ALA A 62 -6.62 -3.37 -5.30
C ALA A 62 -5.39 -4.22 -4.99
N LEU A 63 -5.42 -5.51 -5.35
CA LEU A 63 -4.29 -6.42 -5.16
C LEU A 63 -3.08 -5.98 -5.98
N VAL A 64 -3.26 -5.63 -7.26
CA VAL A 64 -2.15 -5.17 -8.11
C VAL A 64 -1.50 -3.92 -7.54
N VAL A 65 -2.30 -2.95 -7.09
CA VAL A 65 -1.80 -1.70 -6.49
C VAL A 65 -1.07 -1.99 -5.17
N ALA A 66 -1.65 -2.84 -4.30
CA ALA A 66 -1.05 -3.21 -3.02
C ALA A 66 0.27 -3.98 -3.18
N GLN A 67 0.34 -4.90 -4.15
CA GLN A 67 1.58 -5.63 -4.48
C GLN A 67 2.68 -4.68 -4.96
N ARG A 68 2.35 -3.72 -5.83
CA ARG A 68 3.32 -2.69 -6.27
C ARG A 68 3.79 -1.87 -5.08
N TRP A 69 2.88 -1.42 -4.22
CA TRP A 69 3.23 -0.63 -3.06
C TRP A 69 4.14 -1.38 -2.09
N SER A 70 3.86 -2.66 -1.83
CA SER A 70 4.67 -3.51 -0.94
C SER A 70 6.12 -3.66 -1.39
N LYS A 71 6.41 -3.54 -2.70
CA LYS A 71 7.76 -3.59 -3.26
C LYS A 71 8.47 -2.24 -3.15
N LEU A 72 7.75 -1.14 -3.35
CA LEU A 72 8.31 0.21 -3.37
C LEU A 72 8.49 0.81 -1.97
N CYS A 73 7.54 0.60 -1.08
CA CYS A 73 7.53 1.15 0.28
C CYS A 73 8.83 0.92 1.08
N PRO A 74 9.41 -0.31 1.13
CA PRO A 74 10.65 -0.53 1.87
C PRO A 74 11.86 0.18 1.25
N LEU A 75 11.85 0.49 -0.05
CA LEU A 75 12.91 1.26 -0.71
C LEU A 75 12.84 2.75 -0.37
N LEU A 76 11.63 3.28 -0.15
CA LEU A 76 11.40 4.70 0.16
C LEU A 76 11.56 5.04 1.64
N PHE A 77 11.17 4.12 2.52
CA PHE A 77 11.07 4.36 3.96
C PHE A 77 11.93 3.42 4.82
N GLY A 78 12.51 2.38 4.22
CA GLY A 78 13.22 1.32 4.93
C GLY A 78 12.32 0.11 5.23
N VAL A 79 12.95 -1.05 5.35
CA VAL A 79 12.29 -2.35 5.59
C VAL A 79 11.49 -2.35 6.89
N GLU A 80 12.09 -1.87 7.98
CA GLU A 80 11.47 -1.83 9.31
C GLU A 80 10.83 -0.47 9.59
N SER A 81 10.02 0.02 8.66
CA SER A 81 9.30 1.29 8.80
C SER A 81 7.82 1.10 9.12
N LYS A 82 7.23 2.09 9.81
CA LYS A 82 5.77 2.14 10.06
C LYS A 82 4.96 2.18 8.76
N GLN A 83 5.54 2.68 7.68
CA GLN A 83 4.96 2.76 6.35
C GLN A 83 4.95 1.36 5.73
N ASN A 84 6.08 0.65 5.74
CA ASN A 84 6.14 -0.70 5.19
C ASN A 84 5.24 -1.68 5.96
N CYS A 85 5.18 -1.56 7.30
CA CYS A 85 4.24 -2.32 8.12
C CYS A 85 2.77 -2.05 7.74
N ARG A 86 2.42 -0.83 7.35
CA ARG A 86 1.07 -0.52 6.86
C ARG A 86 0.84 -1.04 5.44
N ALA A 87 1.82 -0.90 4.55
CA ALA A 87 1.76 -1.42 3.18
C ALA A 87 1.52 -2.93 3.15
N SER A 88 2.23 -3.68 4.01
CA SER A 88 2.04 -5.13 4.18
C SER A 88 0.63 -5.47 4.66
N LYS A 89 0.03 -4.68 5.56
CA LYS A 89 -1.36 -4.88 5.99
C LYS A 89 -2.35 -4.67 4.85
N HIS A 90 -2.15 -3.62 4.05
CA HIS A 90 -2.99 -3.36 2.89
C HIS A 90 -2.91 -4.49 1.85
N LEU A 91 -1.72 -5.07 1.64
CA LEU A 91 -1.55 -6.25 0.79
C LEU A 91 -2.28 -7.48 1.32
N LEU A 92 -2.18 -7.76 2.62
CA LEU A 92 -2.92 -8.86 3.25
C LEU A 92 -4.43 -8.70 3.06
N ASN A 93 -4.96 -7.52 3.35
CA ASN A 93 -6.38 -7.22 3.15
C ASN A 93 -6.81 -7.40 1.69
N ALA A 94 -6.00 -6.92 0.74
CA ALA A 94 -6.29 -7.08 -0.67
C ALA A 94 -6.31 -8.56 -1.10
N LEU A 95 -5.36 -9.37 -0.62
CA LEU A 95 -5.32 -10.82 -0.87
C LEU A 95 -6.54 -11.55 -0.30
N VAL A 96 -7.01 -11.17 0.88
CA VAL A 96 -8.22 -11.75 1.47
C VAL A 96 -9.44 -11.41 0.63
N LEU A 97 -9.59 -10.15 0.24
CA LEU A 97 -10.73 -9.66 -0.53
C LEU A 97 -10.77 -10.20 -1.96
N SER A 98 -9.62 -10.32 -2.62
CA SER A 98 -9.50 -10.89 -3.97
C SER A 98 -9.61 -12.42 -4.00
N ARG A 99 -9.84 -13.07 -2.85
CA ARG A 99 -9.81 -14.54 -2.72
C ARG A 99 -8.48 -15.15 -3.21
N GLY A 100 -7.37 -14.47 -2.93
CA GLY A 100 -6.02 -15.00 -3.16
C GLY A 100 -5.84 -16.36 -2.48
N SER A 101 -4.82 -17.12 -2.87
CA SER A 101 -4.65 -18.46 -2.31
C SER A 101 -4.45 -18.40 -0.79
N LYS A 102 -4.96 -19.39 -0.06
CA LYS A 102 -4.74 -19.49 1.40
C LYS A 102 -3.26 -19.47 1.76
N SER A 103 -2.40 -19.99 0.87
CA SER A 103 -0.94 -19.98 1.03
C SER A 103 -0.38 -18.56 0.98
N GLU A 104 -0.79 -17.75 0.00
CA GLU A 104 -0.38 -16.36 -0.13
C GLU A 104 -0.87 -15.49 1.03
N GLN A 105 -2.12 -15.68 1.44
CA GLN A 105 -2.68 -14.98 2.61
C GLN A 105 -1.88 -15.32 3.87
N ALA A 106 -1.58 -16.60 4.11
CA ALA A 106 -0.78 -17.01 5.26
C ALA A 106 0.66 -16.48 5.20
N ALA A 107 1.27 -16.42 4.01
CA ALA A 107 2.59 -15.83 3.83
C ALA A 107 2.60 -14.31 4.09
N ALA A 108 1.57 -13.60 3.62
CA ALA A 108 1.39 -12.17 3.88
C ALA A 108 1.14 -11.90 5.37
N ALA A 109 0.31 -12.70 6.04
CA ALA A 109 0.05 -12.59 7.48
C ALA A 109 1.34 -12.79 8.31
N ARG A 110 2.15 -13.80 7.99
CA ARG A 110 3.47 -14.00 8.63
C ARG A 110 4.43 -12.83 8.41
N THR A 111 4.39 -12.22 7.24
CA THR A 111 5.21 -11.03 6.94
C THR A 111 4.71 -9.82 7.72
N GLN A 112 3.39 -9.62 7.77
CA GLN A 112 2.77 -8.54 8.52
C GLN A 112 3.11 -8.62 10.01
N LEU A 113 3.01 -9.81 10.60
CA LEU A 113 3.35 -10.03 11.99
C LEU A 113 4.82 -9.69 12.27
N ARG A 114 5.75 -10.21 11.46
CA ARG A 114 7.18 -9.93 11.59
C ARG A 114 7.49 -8.44 11.52
N LEU A 115 6.86 -7.71 10.60
CA LEU A 115 7.01 -6.25 10.51
C LEU A 115 6.43 -5.52 11.72
N CYS A 116 5.26 -5.95 12.22
CA CYS A 116 4.69 -5.38 13.44
C CYS A 116 5.62 -5.60 14.66
N GLU A 117 6.17 -6.80 14.80
CA GLU A 117 7.11 -7.12 15.87
C GLU A 117 8.38 -6.28 15.81
N ALA A 118 8.97 -6.11 14.62
CA ALA A 118 10.17 -5.30 14.42
C ALA A 118 9.92 -3.81 14.68
N VAL A 119 8.80 -3.26 14.18
CA VAL A 119 8.52 -1.83 14.22
C VAL A 119 7.96 -1.37 15.57
N PHE A 120 7.12 -2.19 16.22
CA PHE A 120 6.40 -1.81 17.43
C PHE A 120 6.76 -2.64 18.67
N GLY A 121 7.42 -3.79 18.49
CA GLY A 121 7.67 -4.75 19.55
C GLY A 121 6.54 -5.78 19.72
N LYS A 122 6.88 -6.93 20.31
CA LYS A 122 5.98 -8.09 20.45
C LYS A 122 4.73 -7.84 21.29
N ARG A 123 4.83 -6.97 22.30
CA ARG A 123 3.74 -6.68 23.26
C ARG A 123 2.86 -5.50 22.86
N HIS A 124 3.13 -4.88 21.70
CA HIS A 124 2.37 -3.71 21.27
C HIS A 124 1.01 -4.11 20.71
N VAL A 125 -0.02 -3.28 20.95
CA VAL A 125 -1.40 -3.55 20.52
C VAL A 125 -1.52 -3.84 19.01
N LYS A 126 -0.77 -3.12 18.17
CA LYS A 126 -0.75 -3.36 16.71
C LYS A 126 -0.15 -4.72 16.32
N THR A 127 0.75 -5.24 17.13
CA THR A 127 1.33 -6.57 16.94
C THR A 127 0.33 -7.65 17.36
N ALA A 128 -0.38 -7.42 18.48
CA ALA A 128 -1.46 -8.30 18.89
C ALA A 128 -2.58 -8.38 17.84
N SER A 129 -2.98 -7.25 17.24
CA SER A 129 -3.98 -7.24 16.17
C SER A 129 -3.55 -8.02 14.93
N ALA A 130 -2.25 -8.10 14.64
CA ALA A 130 -1.73 -8.88 13.50
C ALA A 130 -1.71 -10.40 13.76
N LEU A 131 -1.93 -10.84 15.00
CA LEU A 131 -2.09 -12.26 15.36
C LEU A 131 -3.54 -12.75 15.22
N SER A 132 -4.49 -11.82 15.10
CA SER A 132 -5.93 -12.09 15.10
C SER A 132 -6.55 -12.14 13.71
N GLU A 133 -5.77 -11.86 12.66
CA GLU A 133 -6.13 -11.96 11.23
C GLU A 133 -5.71 -13.33 10.66
#